data_AF-A0A945YN31-F1
#
_entry.id   AF-A0A945YN31-F1
#
_cell.length_a   1.000
_cell.length_b   1.000
_cell.length_c   1.000
_cell.angle_alpha   90.00
_cell.angle_beta   90.00
_cell.angle_gamma   90.00
#
_symmetry.space_group_name_H-M   'P 1'
#
loop_
_entity.id
_entity.type
_entity.pdbx_description
1 polymer ?
#
loop_
_entity_poly.entity_id
_entity_poly.type
_entity_poly.pdbx_seq_one_letter_code
_entity_poly.pdbx_strand_id
1 'polypeptide(L)'
;MACGLTPPPSTRSFGTPMMGEVSTLLTSEVFADTIQKFWDEGAWLMPTGGDDGKRPLLNFSPNARHPLALVTRKLEKQNSQTYGIRLNGMLVLDIDVDDTKLIDEMRQRFGRTDFIVRTGRGFHLYYRTDKKLILNLRSENLPVDVKQGSNSFVLGPHSVRPDGVFYQFVGQSSSLSDLPSIRHEETPIFNTVVSANNKAQTGTRHEFLMRKAGEYIQHVENENELLGNLLYDRDEYCTDPNTVPDSEVEKIANWWWDKRLKNEIYTKDNSEFKIKRQAYHRIRALPNGYVALDLYLYLRDKHGHILGKTFQISVNALQASSGFAFGQKAIHTAIKQLLDLGYLTIHKNYHVGKHGRIFQLSTPVVVV
;
A
#
# COMPACT_ATOMS: atom_id res chain seq x y z
N MET A 1 84.17 -45.78 -2.76
CA MET A 1 83.10 -45.80 -1.74
C MET A 1 82.43 -44.44 -1.75
N ALA A 2 81.25 -44.36 -2.35
CA ALA A 2 80.46 -43.15 -2.50
C ALA A 2 79.13 -43.35 -1.77
N CYS A 3 78.76 -42.40 -0.91
CA CYS A 3 77.42 -42.25 -0.33
C CYS A 3 77.23 -40.76 -0.05
N GLY A 4 76.21 -40.16 -0.65
CA GLY A 4 75.88 -38.74 -0.51
C GLY A 4 74.60 -38.44 -1.30
N LEU A 5 73.48 -38.59 -0.60
CA LEU A 5 72.11 -38.62 -1.09
C LEU A 5 71.63 -37.27 -1.67
N THR A 6 70.87 -37.32 -2.76
CA THR A 6 70.05 -36.21 -3.28
C THR A 6 68.70 -36.13 -2.56
N PRO A 7 68.16 -34.93 -2.27
CA PRO A 7 66.79 -34.76 -1.81
C PRO A 7 65.78 -34.73 -2.98
N PRO A 8 64.49 -35.06 -2.72
CA PRO A 8 63.43 -35.22 -3.72
C PRO A 8 62.80 -33.87 -4.16
N PRO A 9 62.00 -33.86 -5.25
CA PRO A 9 61.43 -32.62 -5.78
C PRO A 9 60.32 -32.06 -4.87
N SER A 10 60.28 -30.72 -4.80
CA SER A 10 59.29 -29.94 -4.06
C SER A 10 57.85 -30.27 -4.49
N THR A 11 57.03 -30.62 -3.51
CA THR A 11 55.58 -30.73 -3.60
C THR A 11 54.95 -29.41 -4.04
N ARG A 12 54.08 -29.45 -5.06
CA ARG A 12 53.20 -28.34 -5.41
C ARG A 12 52.30 -28.03 -4.21
N SER A 13 52.34 -26.80 -3.72
CA SER A 13 51.37 -26.28 -2.76
C SER A 13 50.00 -26.21 -3.45
N PHE A 14 49.05 -27.00 -2.97
CA PHE A 14 47.64 -26.73 -3.21
C PHE A 14 47.30 -25.43 -2.48
N GLY A 15 46.95 -24.39 -3.25
CA GLY A 15 46.51 -23.12 -2.71
C GLY A 15 45.25 -23.32 -1.87
N THR A 16 45.29 -22.91 -0.61
CA THR A 16 44.14 -22.75 0.25
C THR A 16 43.16 -21.77 -0.41
N PRO A 17 41.88 -22.11 -0.63
CA PRO A 17 40.92 -21.15 -1.13
C PRO A 17 40.73 -20.05 -0.09
N MET A 18 40.76 -18.81 -0.56
CA MET A 18 40.52 -17.61 0.24
C MET A 18 39.13 -17.69 0.88
N MET A 19 39.02 -17.47 2.20
CA MET A 19 37.77 -17.57 2.97
C MET A 19 36.59 -16.75 2.39
N GLY A 20 36.85 -15.74 1.55
CA GLY A 20 35.82 -14.92 0.90
C GLY A 20 35.06 -15.61 -0.26
N GLU A 21 35.71 -16.50 -1.02
CA GLU A 21 35.04 -17.22 -2.13
C GLU A 21 34.11 -18.31 -1.60
N VAL A 22 34.51 -19.00 -0.54
CA VAL A 22 33.71 -20.05 0.11
C VAL A 22 32.41 -19.47 0.70
N SER A 23 32.48 -18.28 1.31
CA SER A 23 31.30 -17.61 1.88
C SER A 23 30.30 -17.13 0.82
N THR A 24 30.79 -16.70 -0.36
CA THR A 24 29.95 -16.20 -1.46
C THR A 24 29.26 -17.34 -2.22
N LEU A 25 29.94 -18.48 -2.37
CA LEU A 25 29.34 -19.68 -2.97
C LEU A 25 28.26 -20.30 -2.06
N LEU A 26 28.55 -20.42 -0.76
CA LEU A 26 27.58 -20.91 0.22
C LEU A 26 26.32 -20.04 0.30
N THR A 27 26.44 -18.72 0.17
CA THR A 27 25.28 -17.81 0.16
C THR A 27 24.47 -17.92 -1.14
N SER A 28 25.13 -18.14 -2.29
CA SER A 28 24.47 -18.36 -3.56
C SER A 28 23.72 -19.70 -3.63
N GLU A 29 24.28 -20.78 -3.07
CA GLU A 29 23.61 -22.09 -3.00
C GLU A 29 22.37 -22.02 -2.09
N VAL A 30 22.52 -21.47 -0.89
CA VAL A 30 21.40 -21.28 0.05
C VAL A 30 20.29 -20.42 -0.56
N PHE A 31 20.63 -19.41 -1.35
CA PHE A 31 19.66 -18.58 -2.07
C PHE A 31 18.85 -19.39 -3.09
N ALA A 32 19.52 -20.18 -3.92
CA ALA A 32 18.85 -21.02 -4.93
C ALA A 32 17.97 -22.09 -4.28
N ASP A 33 18.46 -22.76 -3.24
CA ASP A 33 17.72 -23.78 -2.49
C ASP A 33 16.48 -23.20 -1.82
N THR A 34 16.58 -21.98 -1.27
CA THR A 34 15.45 -21.28 -0.66
C THR A 34 14.35 -20.99 -1.69
N ILE A 35 14.73 -20.53 -2.88
CA ILE A 35 13.78 -20.25 -3.97
C ILE A 35 13.08 -21.53 -4.42
N GLN A 36 13.83 -22.61 -4.63
CA GLN A 36 13.29 -23.93 -5.00
C GLN A 36 12.29 -24.40 -3.93
N LYS A 37 12.72 -24.41 -2.66
CA LYS A 37 11.89 -24.81 -1.52
C LYS A 37 10.56 -24.03 -1.49
N PHE A 38 10.60 -22.71 -1.54
CA PHE A 38 9.36 -21.92 -1.47
C PHE A 38 8.46 -22.12 -2.67
N TRP A 39 9.03 -22.34 -3.85
CA TRP A 39 8.22 -22.66 -5.02
C TRP A 39 7.52 -24.01 -4.85
N ASP A 40 8.21 -25.03 -4.32
CA ASP A 40 7.64 -26.35 -4.02
C ASP A 40 6.55 -26.27 -2.94
N GLU A 41 6.72 -25.40 -1.94
CA GLU A 41 5.72 -25.11 -0.89
C GLU A 41 4.49 -24.34 -1.39
N GLY A 42 4.41 -24.00 -2.68
CA GLY A 42 3.23 -23.30 -3.21
C GLY A 42 3.38 -21.79 -3.30
N ALA A 43 4.53 -21.21 -2.94
CA ALA A 43 4.71 -19.76 -2.90
C ALA A 43 4.69 -19.13 -4.29
N TRP A 44 4.20 -17.90 -4.34
CA TRP A 44 4.17 -17.08 -5.54
C TRP A 44 5.41 -16.20 -5.56
N LEU A 45 6.44 -16.59 -6.31
CA LEU A 45 7.72 -15.88 -6.32
C LEU A 45 7.77 -14.79 -7.40
N MET A 46 8.46 -13.70 -7.09
CA MET A 46 8.72 -12.58 -7.99
C MET A 46 10.24 -12.36 -8.09
N PRO A 47 10.89 -12.58 -9.24
CA PRO A 47 12.29 -12.21 -9.38
C PRO A 47 12.43 -10.68 -9.32
N THR A 48 13.36 -10.17 -8.52
CA THR A 48 13.61 -8.73 -8.35
C THR A 48 15.03 -8.36 -8.76
N GLY A 49 15.31 -7.07 -8.93
CA GLY A 49 16.62 -6.55 -9.30
C GLY A 49 16.61 -5.02 -9.43
N GLY A 50 17.45 -4.47 -10.31
CA GLY A 50 17.66 -3.03 -10.43
C GLY A 50 18.58 -2.48 -9.35
N ASP A 51 18.81 -1.16 -9.37
CA ASP A 51 19.84 -0.50 -8.54
C ASP A 51 19.60 -0.69 -7.02
N ASP A 52 18.33 -0.82 -6.62
CA ASP A 52 17.95 -1.05 -5.21
C ASP A 52 17.71 -2.53 -4.87
N GLY A 53 17.75 -3.43 -5.86
CA GLY A 53 17.42 -4.84 -5.71
C GLY A 53 15.94 -5.14 -5.44
N LYS A 54 15.03 -4.16 -5.57
CA LYS A 54 13.61 -4.32 -5.21
C LYS A 54 12.69 -4.25 -6.41
N ARG A 55 13.18 -3.83 -7.59
CA ARG A 55 12.35 -3.70 -8.78
C ARG A 55 11.91 -5.08 -9.29
N PRO A 56 10.60 -5.34 -9.50
CA PRO A 56 10.15 -6.58 -10.09
C PRO A 56 10.68 -6.73 -11.53
N LEU A 57 11.15 -7.93 -11.89
CA LEU A 57 11.67 -8.27 -13.23
C LEU A 57 10.63 -8.94 -14.13
N LEU A 58 9.46 -9.22 -13.58
CA LEU A 58 8.28 -9.77 -14.24
C LEU A 58 7.04 -8.96 -13.87
N ASN A 59 6.02 -9.03 -14.70
CA ASN A 59 4.71 -8.50 -14.37
C ASN A 59 3.99 -9.41 -13.35
N PHE A 60 3.07 -8.82 -12.58
CA PHE A 60 2.17 -9.59 -11.74
C PHE A 60 1.22 -10.41 -12.60
N SER A 61 1.17 -11.72 -12.33
CA SER A 61 0.14 -12.61 -12.87
C SER A 61 -0.97 -12.75 -11.84
N PRO A 62 -2.25 -12.51 -12.17
CA PRO A 62 -3.35 -12.66 -11.21
C PRO A 62 -3.76 -14.12 -11.00
N ASN A 63 -3.56 -14.98 -12.00
CA ASN A 63 -4.22 -16.30 -12.08
C ASN A 63 -3.27 -17.48 -11.89
N ALA A 64 -1.96 -17.26 -11.96
CA ALA A 64 -0.99 -18.34 -11.86
C ALA A 64 0.35 -17.87 -11.27
N ARG A 65 1.00 -18.80 -10.56
CA ARG A 65 2.40 -18.68 -10.15
C ARG A 65 3.30 -18.63 -11.38
N HIS A 66 4.39 -17.89 -11.29
CA HIS A 66 5.43 -17.96 -12.31
C HIS A 66 6.12 -19.33 -12.23
N PRO A 67 6.37 -20.00 -13.38
CA PRO A 67 7.16 -21.23 -13.39
C PRO A 67 8.54 -20.98 -12.80
N LEU A 68 9.05 -21.93 -12.00
CA LEU A 68 10.34 -21.77 -11.33
C LEU A 68 11.48 -21.49 -12.32
N ALA A 69 11.54 -22.23 -13.43
CA ALA A 69 12.52 -22.02 -14.48
C ALA A 69 12.52 -20.58 -15.05
N LEU A 70 11.34 -19.93 -15.11
CA LEU A 70 11.23 -18.54 -15.54
C LEU A 70 11.78 -17.57 -14.47
N VAL A 71 11.50 -17.85 -13.19
CA VAL A 71 12.01 -17.06 -12.06
C VAL A 71 13.54 -17.12 -12.04
N THR A 72 14.12 -18.32 -12.02
CA THR A 72 15.57 -18.55 -11.97
C THR A 72 16.29 -17.92 -13.16
N ARG A 73 15.81 -18.18 -14.39
CA ARG A 73 16.39 -17.58 -15.61
C ARG A 73 16.39 -16.05 -15.59
N LYS A 74 15.38 -15.42 -14.97
CA LYS A 74 15.30 -13.96 -14.85
C LYS A 74 16.32 -13.41 -13.86
N LEU A 75 16.53 -14.11 -12.74
CA LEU A 75 17.55 -13.76 -11.75
C LEU A 75 18.96 -13.88 -12.33
N GLU A 76 19.26 -15.02 -12.97
CA GLU A 76 20.55 -15.27 -13.64
C GLU A 76 20.85 -14.21 -14.72
N LYS A 77 19.88 -13.93 -15.61
CA LYS A 77 20.04 -12.94 -16.68
C LYS A 77 20.31 -11.52 -16.14
N GLN A 78 19.86 -11.22 -14.92
CA GLN A 78 20.08 -9.92 -14.29
C GLN A 78 21.19 -9.93 -13.24
N ASN A 79 21.87 -11.07 -13.07
CA ASN A 79 22.84 -11.30 -11.99
C ASN A 79 22.28 -10.83 -10.63
N SER A 80 21.01 -11.12 -10.36
CA SER A 80 20.31 -10.65 -9.16
C SER A 80 20.25 -11.74 -8.10
N GLN A 81 20.59 -11.35 -6.87
CA GLN A 81 20.44 -12.18 -5.67
C GLN A 81 19.26 -11.72 -4.82
N THR A 82 18.19 -11.21 -5.44
CA THR A 82 16.99 -10.77 -4.73
C THR A 82 15.73 -11.37 -5.36
N TYR A 83 14.81 -11.83 -4.52
CA TYR A 83 13.47 -12.21 -4.95
C TYR A 83 12.43 -11.75 -3.93
N GLY A 84 11.20 -11.60 -4.39
CA GLY A 84 10.03 -11.31 -3.59
C GLY A 84 9.14 -12.53 -3.38
N ILE A 85 8.56 -12.65 -2.18
CA ILE A 85 7.44 -13.54 -1.89
C ILE A 85 6.16 -12.72 -2.05
N ARG A 86 5.30 -13.08 -3.02
CA ARG A 86 4.01 -12.41 -3.22
C ARG A 86 3.02 -12.85 -2.16
N LEU A 87 2.21 -11.90 -1.70
CA LEU A 87 1.35 -12.05 -0.53
C LEU A 87 -0.05 -12.56 -0.89
N ASN A 88 -0.11 -13.63 -1.71
CA ASN A 88 -1.37 -14.29 -2.03
C ASN A 88 -1.75 -15.26 -0.90
N GLY A 89 -2.83 -14.98 -0.17
CA GLY A 89 -3.23 -15.74 1.02
C GLY A 89 -2.32 -15.50 2.24
N MET A 90 -1.51 -14.45 2.21
CA MET A 90 -0.54 -14.12 3.26
C MET A 90 -0.61 -12.65 3.64
N LEU A 91 -0.17 -12.37 4.86
CA LEU A 91 0.02 -11.04 5.41
C LEU A 91 1.42 -10.96 6.02
N VAL A 92 2.07 -9.82 5.84
CA VAL A 92 3.36 -9.50 6.48
C VAL A 92 3.21 -8.22 7.26
N LEU A 93 3.58 -8.27 8.55
CA LEU A 93 3.85 -7.08 9.33
C LEU A 93 5.31 -6.69 9.07
N ASP A 94 5.51 -5.56 8.38
CA ASP A 94 6.81 -4.99 8.06
C ASP A 94 7.18 -3.94 9.11
N ILE A 95 8.00 -4.37 10.07
CA ILE A 95 8.49 -3.55 11.17
C ILE A 95 9.73 -2.79 10.66
N ASP A 96 9.62 -1.46 10.58
CA ASP A 96 10.64 -0.58 10.00
C ASP A 96 11.75 -0.15 10.98
N VAL A 97 11.81 -0.79 12.15
CA VAL A 97 12.76 -0.51 13.23
C VAL A 97 13.34 -1.80 13.79
N ASP A 98 14.60 -1.75 14.21
CA ASP A 98 15.28 -2.85 14.89
C ASP A 98 14.89 -2.87 16.38
N ASP A 99 13.61 -3.19 16.65
CA ASP A 99 13.06 -3.30 18.00
C ASP A 99 12.42 -4.67 18.23
N THR A 100 13.11 -5.52 18.99
CA THR A 100 12.64 -6.86 19.32
C THR A 100 11.45 -6.87 20.28
N LYS A 101 11.23 -5.80 21.08
CA LYS A 101 10.04 -5.70 21.93
C LYS A 101 8.78 -5.53 21.09
N LEU A 102 8.89 -4.79 20.00
CA LEU A 102 7.79 -4.61 19.06
C LEU A 102 7.44 -5.92 18.33
N ILE A 103 8.43 -6.80 18.08
CA ILE A 103 8.15 -8.17 17.59
C ILE A 103 7.30 -8.94 18.60
N ASP A 104 7.65 -8.89 19.88
CA ASP A 104 6.91 -9.58 20.94
C ASP A 104 5.50 -9.00 21.10
N GLU A 105 5.34 -7.68 21.06
CA GLU A 105 4.04 -7.01 21.06
C GLU A 105 3.16 -7.47 19.87
N MET A 106 3.73 -7.49 18.66
CA MET A 106 3.00 -7.94 17.47
C MET A 106 2.62 -9.42 17.55
N ARG A 107 3.50 -10.28 18.10
CA ARG A 107 3.19 -11.70 18.32
C ARG A 107 2.14 -11.91 19.40
N GLN A 108 2.13 -11.08 20.44
CA GLN A 108 1.10 -11.13 21.48
C GLN A 108 -0.27 -10.75 20.89
N ARG A 109 -0.30 -9.68 20.09
CA ARG A 109 -1.53 -9.13 19.50
C ARG A 109 -2.08 -9.99 18.37
N PHE A 110 -1.23 -10.39 17.42
CA PHE A 110 -1.63 -11.03 16.17
C PHE A 110 -1.35 -12.54 16.13
N GLY A 111 -0.93 -13.11 17.26
CA GLY A 111 -0.53 -14.50 17.37
C GLY A 111 0.94 -14.71 17.07
N ARG A 112 1.53 -15.76 17.64
CA ARG A 112 2.94 -16.08 17.42
C ARG A 112 3.14 -16.59 15.99
N THR A 113 4.10 -16.02 15.28
CA THR A 113 4.69 -16.60 14.07
C THR A 113 6.16 -16.86 14.25
N ASP A 114 6.63 -18.01 13.76
CA ASP A 114 8.03 -18.41 13.79
C ASP A 114 8.73 -18.20 12.45
N PHE A 115 8.04 -17.64 11.45
CA PHE A 115 8.66 -17.24 10.19
C PHE A 115 8.96 -15.74 10.24
N ILE A 116 10.21 -15.42 10.57
CA ILE A 116 10.71 -14.04 10.73
C ILE A 116 11.93 -13.82 9.85
N VAL A 117 11.93 -12.71 9.13
CA VAL A 117 13.06 -12.28 8.30
C VAL A 117 13.54 -10.93 8.80
N ARG A 118 14.80 -10.84 9.24
CA ARG A 118 15.47 -9.57 9.53
C ARG A 118 15.75 -8.85 8.21
N THR A 119 15.36 -7.60 8.12
CA THR A 119 15.57 -6.72 6.97
C THR A 119 16.74 -5.77 7.24
N GLY A 120 17.03 -4.87 6.30
CA GLY A 120 18.05 -3.83 6.53
C GLY A 120 17.72 -2.83 7.65
N ARG A 121 16.45 -2.74 8.08
CA ARG A 121 16.01 -1.76 9.10
C ARG A 121 15.26 -2.38 10.27
N GLY A 122 14.63 -3.53 10.09
CA GLY A 122 13.81 -4.18 11.11
C GLY A 122 13.44 -5.60 10.70
N PHE A 123 12.16 -5.94 10.65
CA PHE A 123 11.71 -7.33 10.54
C PHE A 123 10.42 -7.52 9.74
N HIS A 124 10.34 -8.60 8.97
CA HIS A 124 9.10 -9.12 8.42
C HIS A 124 8.59 -10.27 9.28
N LEU A 125 7.35 -10.18 9.77
CA LEU A 125 6.63 -11.28 10.43
C LEU A 125 5.54 -11.79 9.50
N TYR A 126 5.59 -13.08 9.14
CA TYR A 126 4.69 -13.67 8.15
C TYR A 126 3.52 -14.40 8.81
N TYR A 127 2.33 -14.24 8.24
CA TYR A 127 1.12 -14.93 8.66
C TYR A 127 0.31 -15.40 7.44
N ARG A 128 -0.49 -16.44 7.63
CA ARG A 128 -1.54 -16.82 6.70
C ARG A 128 -2.78 -15.97 6.94
N THR A 129 -3.46 -15.59 5.87
CA THR A 129 -4.78 -14.94 5.94
C THR A 129 -5.65 -15.38 4.77
N ASP A 130 -6.92 -15.63 5.03
CA ASP A 130 -7.96 -15.96 4.05
C ASP A 130 -8.79 -14.74 3.64
N LYS A 131 -8.81 -13.70 4.49
CA LYS A 131 -9.49 -12.42 4.26
C LYS A 131 -8.52 -11.24 4.19
N LYS A 132 -8.96 -10.18 3.53
CA LYS A 132 -8.24 -8.90 3.52
C LYS A 132 -8.50 -8.19 4.85
N LEU A 133 -7.45 -7.91 5.62
CA LEU A 133 -7.56 -7.22 6.90
C LEU A 133 -7.33 -5.72 6.74
N ILE A 134 -8.20 -4.87 7.29
CA ILE A 134 -7.99 -3.42 7.26
C ILE A 134 -7.35 -3.03 8.59
N LEU A 135 -6.02 -3.10 8.63
CA LEU A 135 -5.21 -2.72 9.79
C LEU A 135 -4.36 -1.50 9.44
N ASN A 136 -4.33 -0.51 10.34
CA ASN A 136 -3.49 0.68 10.20
C ASN A 136 -2.68 0.91 11.47
N LEU A 137 -1.60 0.14 11.64
CA LEU A 137 -0.75 0.23 12.83
C LEU A 137 0.00 1.57 12.91
N ARG A 138 0.24 2.23 11.75
CA ARG A 138 0.79 3.59 11.72
C ARG A 138 -0.11 4.62 12.39
N SER A 139 -1.44 4.48 12.29
CA SER A 139 -2.36 5.37 13.02
C SER A 139 -2.33 5.17 14.54
N GLU A 140 -1.73 4.07 15.00
CA GLU A 140 -1.45 3.79 16.40
C GLU A 140 -0.02 4.22 16.81
N ASN A 141 0.69 4.98 15.96
CA ASN A 141 2.09 5.37 16.12
C ASN A 141 3.07 4.18 16.16
N LEU A 142 2.67 3.00 15.71
CA LEU A 142 3.58 1.86 15.58
C LEU A 142 4.31 1.94 14.23
N PRO A 143 5.64 1.78 14.18
CA PRO A 143 6.42 1.82 12.95
C PRO A 143 6.30 0.50 12.16
N VAL A 144 5.07 0.09 11.89
CA VAL A 144 4.74 -1.20 11.27
C VAL A 144 3.78 -0.98 10.10
N ASP A 145 4.18 -1.44 8.92
CA ASP A 145 3.32 -1.47 7.74
C ASP A 145 2.68 -2.85 7.57
N VAL A 146 1.38 -2.87 7.28
CA VAL A 146 0.66 -4.11 7.00
C VAL A 146 0.65 -4.35 5.49
N LYS A 147 1.40 -5.34 5.04
CA LYS A 147 1.48 -5.72 3.62
C LYS A 147 0.67 -7.00 3.39
N GLN A 148 -0.17 -6.99 2.36
CA GLN A 148 -1.03 -8.11 2.00
C GLN A 148 -1.51 -7.99 0.56
N GLY A 149 -2.04 -9.08 0.03
CA GLY A 149 -2.74 -9.11 -1.25
C GLY A 149 -1.87 -9.58 -2.41
N SER A 150 -2.53 -10.15 -3.42
CA SER A 150 -1.89 -10.84 -4.55
C SER A 150 -0.97 -9.96 -5.39
N ASN A 151 -1.19 -8.64 -5.40
CA ASN A 151 -0.35 -7.66 -6.11
C ASN A 151 0.72 -6.99 -5.23
N SER A 152 0.94 -7.51 -4.02
CA SER A 152 2.02 -7.10 -3.13
C SER A 152 3.05 -8.20 -3.00
N PHE A 153 4.31 -7.82 -2.75
CA PHE A 153 5.36 -8.73 -2.33
C PHE A 153 6.29 -8.04 -1.34
N VAL A 154 7.05 -8.84 -0.60
CA VAL A 154 8.20 -8.40 0.20
C VAL A 154 9.42 -9.21 -0.21
N LEU A 155 10.62 -8.65 -0.04
CA LEU A 155 11.85 -9.42 -0.30
C LEU A 155 11.92 -10.62 0.65
N GLY A 156 12.23 -11.78 0.07
CA GLY A 156 12.33 -13.05 0.77
C GLY A 156 13.69 -13.24 1.45
N PRO A 157 13.78 -14.19 2.40
CA PRO A 157 15.02 -14.51 3.08
C PRO A 157 16.10 -14.99 2.11
N HIS A 158 17.35 -14.82 2.54
CA HIS A 158 18.58 -15.07 1.79
C HIS A 158 18.80 -14.14 0.60
N SER A 159 17.93 -13.15 0.38
CA SER A 159 18.18 -12.11 -0.61
C SER A 159 19.33 -11.19 -0.18
N VAL A 160 20.22 -10.86 -1.12
CA VAL A 160 21.31 -9.88 -0.96
C VAL A 160 21.06 -8.74 -1.94
N ARG A 161 20.85 -7.54 -1.43
CA ARG A 161 20.69 -6.33 -2.26
C ARG A 161 22.05 -5.87 -2.83
N PRO A 162 22.04 -5.07 -3.91
CA PRO A 162 23.28 -4.49 -4.46
C PRO A 162 24.11 -3.68 -3.46
N ASP A 163 23.46 -3.09 -2.45
CA ASP A 163 24.10 -2.35 -1.36
C ASP A 163 24.60 -3.26 -0.21
N GLY A 164 24.57 -4.58 -0.38
CA GLY A 164 25.04 -5.56 0.60
C GLY A 164 24.04 -5.89 1.71
N VAL A 165 22.86 -5.25 1.73
CA VAL A 165 21.83 -5.57 2.73
C VAL A 165 21.32 -6.99 2.53
N PHE A 166 21.51 -7.82 3.55
CA PHE A 166 21.10 -9.23 3.58
C PHE A 166 19.78 -9.42 4.33
N TYR A 167 18.84 -10.13 3.70
CA TYR A 167 17.56 -10.49 4.30
C TYR A 167 17.72 -11.81 5.04
N GLN A 168 18.05 -11.74 6.32
CA GLN A 168 18.40 -12.91 7.11
C GLN A 168 17.14 -13.59 7.65
N PHE A 169 16.99 -14.90 7.42
CA PHE A 169 16.00 -15.68 8.15
C PHE A 169 16.44 -15.83 9.61
N VAL A 170 15.62 -15.37 10.56
CA VAL A 170 15.90 -15.42 12.00
C VAL A 170 14.79 -16.14 12.78
N GLY A 171 13.83 -16.73 12.06
CA GLY A 171 12.75 -17.52 12.62
C GLY A 171 13.17 -18.92 13.07
N GLN A 172 12.22 -19.68 13.62
CA GLN A 172 12.42 -21.09 13.99
C GLN A 172 11.89 -22.06 12.93
N SER A 173 10.85 -21.68 12.17
CA SER A 173 10.33 -22.47 11.05
C SER A 173 10.49 -21.71 9.75
N SER A 174 11.27 -22.27 8.84
CA SER A 174 11.52 -21.71 7.52
C SER A 174 10.53 -22.20 6.46
N SER A 175 9.39 -22.79 6.84
CA SER A 175 8.35 -23.23 5.88
C SER A 175 7.24 -22.20 5.78
N LEU A 176 6.86 -21.83 4.54
CA LEU A 176 5.70 -20.98 4.27
C LEU A 176 4.38 -21.76 4.36
N SER A 177 4.41 -23.08 4.27
CA SER A 177 3.23 -23.94 4.42
C SER A 177 2.70 -23.96 5.85
N ASP A 178 3.58 -23.77 6.83
CA ASP A 178 3.28 -23.84 8.27
C ASP A 178 2.90 -22.49 8.88
N LEU A 179 2.62 -21.47 8.05
CA LEU A 179 2.31 -20.14 8.55
C LEU A 179 1.03 -20.17 9.41
N PRO A 180 1.08 -19.64 10.64
CA PRO A 180 -0.09 -19.55 11.48
C PRO A 180 -1.07 -18.55 10.89
N SER A 181 -2.36 -18.79 11.10
CA SER A 181 -3.37 -17.76 10.80
C SER A 181 -3.12 -16.56 11.70
N ILE A 182 -3.15 -15.37 11.10
CA ILE A 182 -3.12 -14.15 11.89
C ILE A 182 -4.33 -14.13 12.83
N ARG A 183 -4.08 -13.93 14.13
CA ARG A 183 -5.15 -13.69 15.09
C ARG A 183 -5.68 -12.30 14.85
N HIS A 184 -6.95 -12.24 14.50
CA HIS A 184 -7.72 -11.03 14.51
C HIS A 184 -9.02 -11.42 15.18
N GLU A 185 -9.24 -10.97 16.41
CA GLU A 185 -10.57 -11.12 17.01
C GLU A 185 -11.56 -10.45 16.06
N GLU A 186 -12.60 -11.18 15.65
CA GLU A 186 -13.76 -10.58 14.99
C GLU A 186 -14.54 -9.79 16.05
N THR A 187 -13.89 -8.82 16.67
CA THR A 187 -14.60 -7.76 17.33
C THR A 187 -15.30 -7.02 16.20
N PRO A 188 -16.65 -6.88 16.22
CA PRO A 188 -17.33 -5.99 15.29
C PRO A 188 -16.59 -4.67 15.34
N ILE A 189 -16.36 -4.05 14.18
CA ILE A 189 -15.53 -2.84 14.00
C ILE A 189 -15.89 -1.80 15.07
N PHE A 190 -15.18 -1.88 16.19
CA PHE A 190 -15.16 -0.97 17.31
C PHE A 190 -13.68 -0.87 17.65
N ASN A 191 -12.96 -0.11 16.81
CA ASN A 191 -11.56 0.20 17.03
C ASN A 191 -11.45 1.20 18.17
N THR A 192 -11.37 0.70 19.40
CA THR A 192 -10.65 1.34 20.52
C THR A 192 -10.37 0.31 21.61
N VAL A 193 -9.23 -0.37 21.48
CA VAL A 193 -8.47 -0.75 22.67
C VAL A 193 -7.12 -0.05 22.54
N VAL A 194 -7.10 1.21 22.96
CA VAL A 194 -5.86 1.95 23.17
C VAL A 194 -5.39 1.57 24.58
N SER A 195 -4.20 0.98 24.66
CA SER A 195 -3.51 0.71 25.92
C SER A 195 -3.43 1.98 26.78
N ALA A 196 -3.58 1.84 28.10
CA ALA A 196 -3.69 2.92 29.09
C ALA A 196 -2.54 3.95 29.10
N ASN A 197 -1.47 3.73 28.31
CA ASN A 197 -0.31 4.62 28.19
C ASN A 197 -0.35 5.60 26.99
N ASN A 198 -1.38 5.56 26.14
CA ASN A 198 -1.45 6.37 24.90
C ASN A 198 -2.56 7.44 24.92
N LYS A 199 -2.59 8.29 25.95
CA LYS A 199 -3.50 9.44 25.98
C LYS A 199 -3.06 10.53 24.99
N ALA A 200 -4.02 11.14 24.31
CA ALA A 200 -3.81 12.32 23.46
C ALA A 200 -3.20 13.46 24.30
N GLN A 201 -2.02 13.90 23.89
CA GLN A 201 -1.22 14.89 24.62
C GLN A 201 -1.81 16.30 24.46
N THR A 202 -1.54 17.18 25.43
CA THR A 202 -1.89 18.60 25.33
C THR A 202 -1.37 19.20 24.02
N GLY A 203 -2.27 19.85 23.26
CA GLY A 203 -1.99 20.38 21.93
C GLY A 203 -2.56 19.55 20.76
N THR A 204 -2.76 18.24 20.92
CA THR A 204 -3.28 17.35 19.84
C THR A 204 -4.69 16.81 20.11
N ARG A 205 -5.29 17.15 21.25
CA ARG A 205 -6.61 16.65 21.69
C ARG A 205 -7.76 17.06 20.76
N HIS A 206 -7.74 18.29 20.26
CA HIS A 206 -8.75 18.77 19.32
C HIS A 206 -8.74 17.93 18.03
N GLU A 207 -7.54 17.69 17.47
CA GLU A 207 -7.37 16.85 16.28
C GLU A 207 -7.76 15.40 16.55
N PHE A 208 -7.45 14.88 17.73
CA PHE A 208 -7.89 13.56 18.19
C PHE A 208 -9.41 13.44 18.19
N LEU A 209 -10.12 14.37 18.85
CA LEU A 209 -11.59 14.37 18.92
C LEU A 209 -12.23 14.61 17.55
N MET A 210 -11.65 15.47 16.70
CA MET A 210 -12.09 15.68 15.32
C MET A 210 -12.00 14.39 14.48
N ARG A 211 -10.93 13.62 14.65
CA ARG A 211 -10.77 12.32 13.99
C ARG A 211 -11.80 11.31 14.50
N LYS A 212 -11.98 11.22 15.83
CA LYS A 212 -12.97 10.35 16.47
C LYS A 212 -14.39 10.65 16.04
N ALA A 213 -14.75 11.91 15.95
CA ALA A 213 -16.06 12.33 15.45
C ALA A 213 -16.28 11.86 14.00
N GLY A 214 -15.27 11.93 13.13
CA GLY A 214 -15.33 11.41 11.77
C GLY A 214 -15.43 9.88 11.67
N GLU A 215 -14.92 9.15 12.66
CA GLU A 215 -15.10 7.70 12.80
C GLU A 215 -16.55 7.38 13.23
N TYR A 216 -17.05 8.05 14.27
CA TYR A 216 -18.38 7.79 14.84
C TYR A 216 -19.54 8.24 13.97
N ILE A 217 -19.38 9.32 13.22
CA ILE A 217 -20.47 9.96 12.46
C ILE A 217 -21.13 9.03 11.44
N GLN A 218 -20.51 7.92 11.06
CA GLN A 218 -21.10 6.93 10.14
C GLN A 218 -21.99 5.90 10.86
N HIS A 219 -21.88 5.79 12.18
CA HIS A 219 -22.43 4.69 12.97
C HIS A 219 -23.46 5.15 14.00
N VAL A 220 -23.33 6.37 14.51
CA VAL A 220 -24.26 6.95 15.49
C VAL A 220 -25.63 7.27 14.86
N GLU A 221 -26.70 7.15 15.64
CA GLU A 221 -28.07 7.41 15.18
C GLU A 221 -28.47 8.87 15.31
N ASN A 222 -27.88 9.59 16.26
CA ASN A 222 -28.22 10.99 16.57
C ASN A 222 -27.01 11.80 17.11
N GLU A 223 -27.17 13.13 17.14
CA GLU A 223 -26.14 14.07 17.60
C GLU A 223 -25.75 13.89 19.07
N ASN A 224 -26.72 13.56 19.94
CA ASN A 224 -26.46 13.35 21.36
C ASN A 224 -25.60 12.10 21.61
N GLU A 225 -25.81 11.04 20.82
CA GLU A 225 -24.98 9.84 20.85
C GLU A 225 -23.54 10.14 20.40
N LEU A 226 -23.38 10.95 19.34
CA LEU A 226 -22.06 11.43 18.90
C LEU A 226 -21.36 12.23 20.01
N LEU A 227 -22.07 13.18 20.62
CA LEU A 227 -21.55 13.98 21.72
C LEU A 227 -21.16 13.11 22.92
N GLY A 228 -22.02 12.16 23.31
CA GLY A 228 -21.74 11.22 24.39
C GLY A 228 -20.47 10.40 24.15
N ASN A 229 -20.29 9.89 22.93
CA ASN A 229 -19.08 9.14 22.55
C ASN A 229 -17.82 10.02 22.59
N LEU A 230 -17.91 11.28 22.17
CA LEU A 230 -16.78 12.21 22.20
C LEU A 230 -16.42 12.69 23.60
N LEU A 231 -17.41 12.88 24.48
CA LEU A 231 -17.17 13.19 25.90
C LEU A 231 -16.47 12.02 26.60
N TYR A 232 -16.93 10.79 26.35
CA TYR A 232 -16.25 9.57 26.82
C TYR A 232 -14.80 9.53 26.33
N ASP A 233 -14.57 9.73 25.04
CA ASP A 233 -13.22 9.68 24.46
C ASP A 233 -12.29 10.79 24.98
N ARG A 234 -12.83 11.98 25.29
CA ARG A 234 -12.07 13.03 25.96
C ARG A 234 -11.64 12.56 27.35
N ASP A 235 -12.57 12.12 28.18
CA ASP A 235 -12.31 11.82 29.59
C ASP A 235 -11.37 10.62 29.75
N GLU A 236 -11.54 9.61 28.90
CA GLU A 236 -10.76 8.38 28.95
C GLU A 236 -9.39 8.54 28.26
N TYR A 237 -9.37 9.15 27.07
CA TYR A 237 -8.20 9.09 26.18
C TYR A 237 -7.48 10.42 25.98
N CYS A 238 -7.89 11.53 26.60
CA CYS A 238 -7.09 12.76 26.61
C CYS A 238 -6.30 12.93 27.92
N THR A 239 -5.09 13.46 27.81
CA THR A 239 -4.38 14.03 28.97
C THR A 239 -5.08 15.32 29.40
N ASP A 240 -5.17 15.54 30.71
CA ASP A 240 -5.84 16.70 31.34
C ASP A 240 -7.20 17.06 30.71
N PRO A 241 -8.18 16.13 30.71
CA PRO A 241 -9.45 16.29 29.99
C PRO A 241 -10.23 17.53 30.43
N ASN A 242 -10.09 17.94 31.69
CA ASN A 242 -10.72 19.15 32.25
C ASN A 242 -10.32 20.46 31.53
N THR A 243 -9.24 20.44 30.74
CA THR A 243 -8.82 21.60 29.95
C THR A 243 -9.47 21.65 28.56
N VAL A 244 -10.27 20.65 28.18
CA VAL A 244 -11.12 20.62 26.98
C VAL A 244 -12.58 20.72 27.42
N PRO A 245 -13.18 21.92 27.42
CA PRO A 245 -14.52 22.12 27.97
C PRO A 245 -15.59 21.41 27.14
N ASP A 246 -16.71 21.03 27.76
CA ASP A 246 -17.84 20.38 27.07
C ASP A 246 -18.28 21.16 25.83
N SER A 247 -18.33 22.49 25.92
CA SER A 247 -18.67 23.37 24.79
C SER A 247 -17.74 23.27 23.58
N GLU A 248 -16.50 22.81 23.75
CA GLU A 248 -15.59 22.53 22.63
C GLU A 248 -15.95 21.19 21.97
N VAL A 249 -16.25 20.17 22.78
CA VAL A 249 -16.66 18.84 22.31
C VAL A 249 -18.01 18.93 21.58
N GLU A 250 -18.95 19.72 22.11
CA GLU A 250 -20.22 20.04 21.47
C GLU A 250 -20.03 20.66 20.08
N LYS A 251 -19.10 21.63 19.94
CA LYS A 251 -18.81 22.23 18.62
C LYS A 251 -18.30 21.21 17.61
N ILE A 252 -17.47 20.25 18.06
CA ILE A 252 -16.97 19.17 17.20
C ILE A 252 -18.12 18.25 16.76
N ALA A 253 -18.97 17.84 17.71
CA ALA A 253 -20.14 17.01 17.42
C ALA A 253 -21.08 17.70 16.42
N ASN A 254 -21.45 18.95 16.69
CA ASN A 254 -22.36 19.73 15.84
C ASN A 254 -21.79 19.93 14.44
N TRP A 255 -20.48 20.17 14.30
CA TRP A 255 -19.84 20.33 13.01
C TRP A 255 -19.92 19.05 12.16
N TRP A 256 -19.59 17.89 12.75
CA TRP A 256 -19.68 16.61 12.04
C TRP A 256 -21.13 16.21 11.74
N TRP A 257 -22.05 16.50 12.65
CA TRP A 257 -23.48 16.28 12.45
C TRP A 257 -24.03 17.11 11.29
N ASP A 258 -23.68 18.39 11.23
CA ASP A 258 -24.01 19.28 10.10
C ASP A 258 -23.44 18.75 8.78
N LYS A 259 -22.19 18.25 8.78
CA LYS A 259 -21.59 17.61 7.60
C LYS A 259 -22.37 16.36 7.15
N ARG A 260 -22.85 15.55 8.09
CA ARG A 260 -23.69 14.38 7.77
C ARG A 260 -25.02 14.81 7.16
N LEU A 261 -25.73 15.75 7.79
CA LEU A 261 -27.02 16.24 7.32
C LEU A 261 -26.93 16.88 5.92
N LYS A 262 -25.80 17.52 5.60
CA LYS A 262 -25.53 18.11 4.27
C LYS A 262 -25.03 17.11 3.22
N ASN A 263 -24.89 15.85 3.61
CA ASN A 263 -24.29 14.76 2.85
C ASN A 263 -22.90 15.11 2.31
N GLU A 264 -22.06 15.72 3.16
CA GLU A 264 -20.70 16.17 2.83
C GLU A 264 -19.63 15.21 3.35
N ILE A 265 -20.02 14.02 3.82
CA ILE A 265 -19.13 12.97 4.29
C ILE A 265 -18.83 12.03 3.13
N TYR A 266 -17.57 11.93 2.74
CA TYR A 266 -17.15 11.03 1.67
C TYR A 266 -17.03 9.59 2.19
N THR A 267 -17.82 8.67 1.62
CA THR A 267 -17.89 7.24 1.93
C THR A 267 -17.75 6.38 0.67
N LYS A 268 -16.79 6.71 -0.21
CA LYS A 268 -16.56 6.03 -1.50
C LYS A 268 -17.85 5.83 -2.29
N ASP A 269 -18.28 4.58 -2.49
CA ASP A 269 -19.43 4.20 -3.32
C ASP A 269 -20.77 4.70 -2.76
N ASN A 270 -20.83 5.04 -1.47
CA ASN A 270 -22.01 5.62 -0.83
C ASN A 270 -22.02 7.16 -0.86
N SER A 271 -21.01 7.79 -1.46
CA SER A 271 -20.93 9.26 -1.53
C SER A 271 -21.74 9.79 -2.70
N GLU A 272 -22.55 10.81 -2.45
CA GLU A 272 -23.13 11.60 -3.53
C GLU A 272 -22.11 12.64 -4.03
N PHE A 273 -22.13 12.92 -5.33
CA PHE A 273 -21.42 14.07 -5.88
C PHE A 273 -22.39 15.03 -6.56
N LYS A 274 -22.33 16.30 -6.15
CA LYS A 274 -23.20 17.35 -6.67
C LYS A 274 -22.70 17.79 -8.05
N ILE A 275 -23.63 17.89 -9.00
CA ILE A 275 -23.44 18.61 -10.27
C ILE A 275 -24.32 19.84 -10.30
N LYS A 276 -23.82 20.94 -10.87
CA LYS A 276 -24.64 22.14 -11.07
C LYS A 276 -25.70 21.86 -12.14
N ARG A 277 -26.98 22.18 -11.87
CA ARG A 277 -28.07 22.02 -12.86
C ARG A 277 -27.77 22.70 -14.19
N GLN A 278 -27.13 23.88 -14.15
CA GLN A 278 -26.70 24.58 -15.36
C GLN A 278 -25.71 23.76 -16.21
N ALA A 279 -24.83 22.96 -15.59
CA ALA A 279 -23.93 22.07 -16.30
C ALA A 279 -24.71 20.98 -17.05
N TYR A 280 -25.67 20.34 -16.38
CA TYR A 280 -26.56 19.37 -17.01
C TYR A 280 -27.25 19.97 -18.25
N HIS A 281 -27.94 21.11 -18.09
CA HIS A 281 -28.67 21.73 -19.20
C HIS A 281 -27.77 22.17 -20.35
N ARG A 282 -26.65 22.85 -20.06
CA ARG A 282 -25.73 23.35 -21.10
C ARG A 282 -25.05 22.21 -21.87
N ILE A 283 -24.61 21.17 -21.17
CA ILE A 283 -23.96 20.03 -21.82
C ILE A 283 -24.97 19.22 -22.62
N ARG A 284 -26.17 18.97 -22.06
CA ARG A 284 -27.21 18.16 -22.73
C ARG A 284 -27.74 18.82 -24.00
N ALA A 285 -27.75 20.14 -24.08
CA ALA A 285 -28.21 20.90 -25.25
C ALA A 285 -27.26 20.82 -26.46
N LEU A 286 -26.02 20.35 -26.29
CA LEU A 286 -25.07 20.21 -27.40
C LEU A 286 -25.44 19.04 -28.34
N PRO A 287 -25.04 19.09 -29.62
CA PRO A 287 -25.10 17.92 -30.50
C PRO A 287 -24.32 16.75 -29.89
N ASN A 288 -24.96 15.59 -29.75
CA ASN A 288 -24.43 14.42 -29.02
C ASN A 288 -24.01 14.71 -27.57
N GLY A 289 -24.64 15.70 -26.93
CA GLY A 289 -24.31 16.16 -25.57
C GLY A 289 -24.42 15.10 -24.48
N TYR A 290 -25.09 13.96 -24.72
CA TYR A 290 -25.07 12.84 -23.78
C TYR A 290 -23.68 12.24 -23.58
N VAL A 291 -22.84 12.20 -24.63
CA VAL A 291 -21.46 11.69 -24.52
C VAL A 291 -20.61 12.63 -23.67
N ALA A 292 -20.77 13.94 -23.88
CA ALA A 292 -20.10 14.96 -23.08
C ALA A 292 -20.59 14.96 -21.63
N LEU A 293 -21.89 14.73 -21.41
CA LEU A 293 -22.47 14.66 -20.07
C LEU A 293 -21.93 13.44 -19.31
N ASP A 294 -21.91 12.26 -19.95
CA ASP A 294 -21.41 11.04 -19.33
C ASP A 294 -19.91 11.15 -19.00
N LEU A 295 -19.11 11.69 -19.93
CA LEU A 295 -17.71 12.00 -19.67
C LEU A 295 -17.54 12.99 -18.51
N TYR A 296 -18.37 14.03 -18.44
CA TYR A 296 -18.32 15.01 -17.35
C TYR A 296 -18.66 14.38 -15.99
N LEU A 297 -19.68 13.52 -15.94
CA LEU A 297 -20.07 12.78 -14.73
C LEU A 297 -18.93 11.88 -14.26
N TYR A 298 -18.34 11.10 -15.17
CA TYR A 298 -17.21 10.24 -14.87
C TYR A 298 -16.01 11.02 -14.30
N LEU A 299 -15.66 12.15 -14.93
CA LEU A 299 -14.57 12.99 -14.45
C LEU A 299 -14.89 13.61 -13.09
N ARG A 300 -16.15 14.00 -12.84
CA ARG A 300 -16.59 14.55 -11.54
C ARG A 300 -16.55 13.51 -10.43
N ASP A 301 -16.93 12.27 -10.69
CA ASP A 301 -16.75 11.15 -9.76
C ASP A 301 -15.25 10.97 -9.41
N LYS A 302 -14.40 10.76 -10.43
CA LYS A 302 -12.98 10.43 -10.23
C LYS A 302 -12.11 11.55 -9.70
N HIS A 303 -12.45 12.81 -9.99
CA HIS A 303 -11.57 13.95 -9.75
C HIS A 303 -12.25 15.12 -9.06
N GLY A 304 -13.58 15.18 -9.02
CA GLY A 304 -14.32 16.32 -8.51
C GLY A 304 -14.24 16.52 -6.99
N HIS A 305 -13.83 15.49 -6.24
CA HIS A 305 -13.64 15.52 -4.79
C HIS A 305 -12.30 16.14 -4.35
N ILE A 306 -11.35 16.36 -5.27
CA ILE A 306 -10.07 17.01 -4.97
C ILE A 306 -9.99 18.31 -5.78
N LEU A 307 -10.09 19.44 -5.07
CA LEU A 307 -9.94 20.76 -5.68
C LEU A 307 -8.58 20.88 -6.36
N GLY A 308 -8.55 21.40 -7.58
CA GLY A 308 -7.31 21.63 -8.30
C GLY A 308 -6.68 20.39 -8.96
N LYS A 309 -7.27 19.19 -8.80
CA LYS A 309 -6.66 17.96 -9.31
C LYS A 309 -6.49 17.99 -10.83
N THR A 310 -5.25 17.74 -11.26
CA THR A 310 -4.88 17.59 -12.67
C THR A 310 -4.87 16.12 -13.08
N PHE A 311 -5.26 15.83 -14.31
CA PHE A 311 -5.35 14.45 -14.82
C PHE A 311 -5.16 14.40 -16.33
N GLN A 312 -4.87 13.20 -16.86
CA GLN A 312 -4.85 12.93 -18.30
C GLN A 312 -6.14 12.22 -18.71
N ILE A 313 -6.61 12.49 -19.93
CA ILE A 313 -7.73 11.76 -20.53
C ILE A 313 -7.18 10.89 -21.66
N SER A 314 -7.16 9.57 -21.45
CA SER A 314 -6.79 8.58 -22.45
C SER A 314 -8.04 7.93 -23.02
N VAL A 315 -8.37 8.24 -24.28
CA VAL A 315 -9.56 7.70 -24.96
C VAL A 315 -9.51 6.18 -25.04
N ASN A 316 -8.35 5.61 -25.35
CA ASN A 316 -8.16 4.16 -25.38
C ASN A 316 -8.39 3.52 -24.00
N ALA A 317 -7.88 4.15 -22.93
CA ALA A 317 -8.09 3.64 -21.58
C ALA A 317 -9.56 3.74 -21.15
N LEU A 318 -10.25 4.83 -21.53
CA LEU A 318 -11.67 5.00 -21.22
C LEU A 318 -12.52 3.88 -21.83
N GLN A 319 -12.25 3.53 -23.09
CA GLN A 319 -12.94 2.43 -23.77
C GLN A 319 -12.62 1.06 -23.16
N ALA A 320 -11.37 0.84 -22.74
CA ALA A 320 -10.93 -0.46 -22.23
C ALA A 320 -11.35 -0.74 -20.77
N SER A 321 -11.49 0.29 -19.93
CA SER A 321 -11.56 0.11 -18.47
C SER A 321 -12.76 0.74 -17.78
N SER A 322 -13.46 1.69 -18.42
CA SER A 322 -14.53 2.46 -17.76
C SER A 322 -15.92 2.29 -18.38
N GLY A 323 -16.12 1.28 -19.23
CA GLY A 323 -17.43 0.99 -19.82
C GLY A 323 -17.94 2.04 -20.80
N PHE A 324 -17.09 2.99 -21.22
CA PHE A 324 -17.43 3.99 -22.24
C PHE A 324 -17.59 3.32 -23.61
N ALA A 325 -18.83 2.97 -23.96
CA ALA A 325 -19.16 2.29 -25.22
C ALA A 325 -19.20 3.25 -26.44
N PHE A 326 -18.82 4.51 -26.27
CA PHE A 326 -18.81 5.49 -27.36
C PHE A 326 -17.56 5.38 -28.22
N GLY A 327 -17.71 5.66 -29.52
CA GLY A 327 -16.59 5.69 -30.46
C GLY A 327 -15.57 6.79 -30.14
N GLN A 328 -14.31 6.57 -30.49
CA GLN A 328 -13.20 7.50 -30.18
C GLN A 328 -13.48 8.93 -30.66
N LYS A 329 -14.02 9.08 -31.88
CA LYS A 329 -14.40 10.38 -32.44
C LYS A 329 -15.43 11.12 -31.57
N ALA A 330 -16.41 10.39 -31.02
CA ALA A 330 -17.42 10.97 -30.15
C ALA A 330 -16.81 11.43 -28.81
N ILE A 331 -15.90 10.64 -28.23
CA ILE A 331 -15.20 11.01 -26.99
C ILE A 331 -14.30 12.24 -27.22
N HIS A 332 -13.56 12.30 -28.32
CA HIS A 332 -12.77 13.49 -28.67
C HIS A 332 -13.64 14.73 -28.86
N THR A 333 -14.81 14.58 -29.48
CA THR A 333 -15.79 15.67 -29.64
C THR A 333 -16.31 16.13 -28.28
N ALA A 334 -16.63 15.20 -27.38
CA ALA A 334 -17.05 15.48 -26.01
C ALA A 334 -15.98 16.24 -25.21
N ILE A 335 -14.71 15.84 -25.30
CA ILE A 335 -13.60 16.56 -24.65
C ILE A 335 -13.55 18.01 -25.15
N LYS A 336 -13.65 18.21 -26.47
CA LYS A 336 -13.67 19.55 -27.06
C LYS A 336 -14.85 20.38 -26.56
N GLN A 337 -16.05 19.81 -26.55
CA GLN A 337 -17.26 20.46 -26.05
C GLN A 337 -17.14 20.89 -24.58
N LEU A 338 -16.54 20.05 -23.72
CA LEU A 338 -16.33 20.39 -22.30
C LEU A 338 -15.28 21.50 -22.11
N LEU A 339 -14.25 21.55 -22.97
CA LEU A 339 -13.30 22.65 -23.02
C LEU A 339 -13.99 23.94 -23.47
N ASP A 340 -14.76 23.90 -24.57
CA ASP A 340 -15.44 25.05 -25.15
C ASP A 340 -16.48 25.64 -24.17
N LEU A 341 -17.17 24.80 -23.40
CA LEU A 341 -18.09 25.24 -22.35
C LEU A 341 -17.41 25.68 -21.05
N GLY A 342 -16.10 25.48 -20.90
CA GLY A 342 -15.34 25.85 -19.71
C GLY A 342 -15.53 24.93 -18.50
N TYR A 343 -16.01 23.71 -18.70
CA TYR A 343 -16.08 22.66 -17.65
C TYR A 343 -14.78 21.87 -17.52
N LEU A 344 -13.91 21.99 -18.52
CA LEU A 344 -12.56 21.45 -18.53
C LEU A 344 -11.59 22.56 -18.94
N THR A 345 -10.40 22.59 -18.37
CA THR A 345 -9.30 23.45 -18.82
C THR A 345 -8.06 22.61 -19.13
N ILE A 346 -7.20 23.15 -20.01
CA ILE A 346 -5.89 22.55 -20.28
C ILE A 346 -4.89 23.17 -19.30
N HIS A 347 -4.38 22.34 -18.39
CA HIS A 347 -3.36 22.76 -17.44
C HIS A 347 -1.95 22.70 -18.07
N LYS A 348 -1.66 21.65 -18.84
CA LYS A 348 -0.43 21.55 -19.65
C LYS A 348 -0.72 21.00 -21.04
N ASN A 349 -0.12 21.63 -22.05
CA ASN A 349 -0.22 21.19 -23.42
C ASN A 349 0.49 19.85 -23.65
N TYR A 350 0.09 19.17 -24.73
CA TYR A 350 0.69 17.92 -25.15
C TYR A 350 2.17 18.11 -25.49
N HIS A 351 3.04 17.21 -25.00
CA HIS A 351 4.45 17.19 -25.38
C HIS A 351 4.87 15.78 -25.75
N VAL A 352 5.22 15.60 -27.03
CA VAL A 352 5.70 14.32 -27.59
C VAL A 352 6.84 13.77 -26.72
N GLY A 353 6.79 12.49 -26.38
CA GLY A 353 7.84 11.79 -25.62
C GLY A 353 7.94 12.11 -24.13
N LYS A 354 7.18 13.08 -23.60
CA LYS A 354 7.15 13.39 -22.15
C LYS A 354 5.80 13.10 -21.52
N HIS A 355 4.73 13.72 -22.01
CA HIS A 355 3.42 13.60 -21.38
C HIS A 355 2.28 13.94 -22.35
N GLY A 356 1.18 13.19 -22.22
CA GLY A 356 -0.11 13.55 -22.80
C GLY A 356 -0.63 14.88 -22.25
N ARG A 357 -1.59 15.50 -22.96
CA ARG A 357 -2.26 16.73 -22.53
C ARG A 357 -2.83 16.56 -21.12
N ILE A 358 -2.56 17.51 -20.23
CA ILE A 358 -3.04 17.49 -18.85
C ILE A 358 -4.21 18.45 -18.72
N PHE A 359 -5.30 17.94 -18.15
CA PHE A 359 -6.55 18.61 -17.94
C PHE A 359 -6.82 18.86 -16.46
N GLN A 360 -7.75 19.76 -16.20
CA GLN A 360 -8.28 20.04 -14.88
C GLN A 360 -9.78 20.32 -15.00
N LEU A 361 -10.57 19.87 -14.02
CA LEU A 361 -11.98 20.26 -13.94
C LEU A 361 -12.10 21.73 -13.56
N SER A 362 -13.00 22.44 -14.21
CA SER A 362 -13.27 23.85 -13.95
C SER A 362 -14.77 24.12 -13.80
N THR A 363 -15.07 25.26 -13.20
CA THR A 363 -16.42 25.84 -13.23
C THR A 363 -16.38 27.01 -14.19
N PRO A 364 -17.23 27.06 -15.23
CA PRO A 364 -17.29 28.22 -16.11
C PRO A 364 -17.67 29.45 -15.30
N VAL A 365 -16.94 30.54 -15.49
CA VAL A 365 -17.37 31.85 -14.97
C VAL A 365 -18.61 32.22 -15.77
N VAL A 366 -19.76 32.27 -15.10
CA VAL A 366 -20.98 32.80 -15.71
C VAL A 366 -20.75 34.31 -15.80
N VAL A 367 -20.50 34.81 -17.01
CA VAL A 367 -20.64 36.23 -17.27
C VAL A 367 -22.15 36.48 -17.21
N VAL A 368 -22.59 37.12 -16.13
CA VAL A 368 -23.99 37.53 -15.93
C VAL A 368 -24.27 38.72 -16.83
#